data_AF-A0A9P0AF93-F1
#
_entry.id   AF-A0A9P0AF93-F1
#
_cell.length_a   1.000
_cell.length_b   1.000
_cell.length_c   1.000
_cell.angle_alpha   90.00
_cell.angle_beta   90.00
_cell.angle_gamma   90.00
#
_symmetry.space_group_name_H-M   'P 1'
#
loop_
_entity.id
_entity.type
_entity.pdbx_description
1 polymer ?
#
loop_
_entity_poly.entity_id
_entity_poly.type
_entity_poly.pdbx_seq_one_letter_code
_entity_poly.pdbx_strand_id
1 'polypeptide(L)'
;MDEWQETEWESTVSNLINVDIYETVLAAIGENSAFARKLFHTQSHNNMILLLRRLYQNVQNITNYDGFKKDVVFLFSDGSRVSERVLQRKVVQRRKNILVFHSRTRNFYPIKRTRSLETTIAFNNTNLIPQKFILRIIVQRLHLSQDYDRCHYRLCFDKEIKSDGTRYKISCELEYPAQSKYDDICRYEQKLIELSLGFLETCTFDPDPMTYQEMFSCVVPKIQLWNCFNPHDRFKWAYKWNGIKAKMIMRNETDASLWPDANNITSVKCTGDLSKLFGLCLQVEILEDRIVLVEFVAASFGMEIYSVEPNSNVEALESLRVETLDSSLSTNEDIVFGTVGDKPLHIQQFYKSILPTNYDRRKHDGFIIVQQDLIIKWKVPTIDVKCIGQGRYIVGSQSNPIVVIDEYSAAEKNMPKCAVKTTPITSGRKRTKIIAHKVQDDTLGTDVIGGVYELSPDLKILRQRKDRITHSTEKEFRTFLKSVLLMRLSGSDGLRQHHNVMAYSDKE
;
A
#
# COMPACT_ATOMS: atom_id res chain seq x y z
N MET A 1 -29.90 -45.62 14.30
CA MET A 1 -29.08 -44.99 13.26
C MET A 1 -27.80 -44.47 13.91
N ASP A 2 -26.67 -45.15 13.88
CA ASP A 2 -26.33 -46.55 14.16
C ASP A 2 -24.82 -46.50 14.46
N GLU A 3 -24.38 -47.09 15.58
CA GLU A 3 -22.95 -47.21 15.98
C GLU A 3 -22.09 -47.93 14.93
N TRP A 4 -22.72 -48.53 13.92
CA TRP A 4 -22.09 -49.15 12.75
C TRP A 4 -21.50 -48.16 11.73
N GLN A 5 -21.98 -46.91 11.65
CA GLN A 5 -21.38 -45.91 10.75
C GLN A 5 -20.15 -45.22 11.35
N GLU A 6 -19.99 -45.24 12.67
CA GLU A 6 -18.91 -44.56 13.39
C GLU A 6 -17.58 -45.31 13.22
N THR A 7 -17.61 -46.65 13.23
CA THR A 7 -16.44 -47.51 13.04
C THR A 7 -15.98 -47.58 11.58
N GLU A 8 -16.89 -47.52 10.61
CA GLU A 8 -16.54 -47.44 9.18
C GLU A 8 -15.98 -46.06 8.81
N TRP A 9 -16.51 -44.99 9.41
CA TRP A 9 -15.97 -43.62 9.30
C TRP A 9 -14.59 -43.50 9.93
N GLU A 10 -14.41 -43.98 11.17
CA GLU A 10 -13.11 -43.96 11.87
C GLU A 10 -12.07 -44.86 11.21
N SER A 11 -12.48 -45.99 10.64
CA SER A 11 -11.62 -46.89 9.84
C SER A 11 -11.23 -46.25 8.51
N THR A 12 -12.17 -45.65 7.77
CA THR A 12 -11.91 -45.00 6.48
C THR A 12 -11.04 -43.75 6.67
N VAL A 13 -11.32 -42.96 7.71
CA VAL A 13 -10.55 -41.77 8.09
C VAL A 13 -9.18 -42.17 8.66
N SER A 14 -9.06 -43.21 9.49
CA SER A 14 -7.75 -43.69 9.99
C SER A 14 -6.88 -44.31 8.89
N ASN A 15 -7.48 -45.03 7.93
CA ASN A 15 -6.78 -45.59 6.77
C ASN A 15 -6.35 -44.48 5.79
N LEU A 16 -7.14 -43.41 5.64
CA LEU A 16 -6.76 -42.17 4.94
C LEU A 16 -5.70 -41.35 5.69
N ILE A 17 -5.51 -41.52 7.01
CA ILE A 17 -4.63 -40.67 7.83
C ILE A 17 -3.25 -41.29 8.10
N ASN A 18 -3.13 -42.62 8.16
CA ASN A 18 -1.88 -43.31 8.47
C ASN A 18 -1.05 -43.68 7.23
N VAL A 19 -1.67 -43.89 6.08
CA VAL A 19 -0.97 -44.19 4.83
C VAL A 19 -0.54 -42.91 4.10
N ASP A 20 -1.25 -41.81 4.34
CA ASP A 20 -1.28 -40.71 3.38
C ASP A 20 -0.30 -39.56 3.66
N ILE A 21 0.36 -39.43 4.82
CA ILE A 21 1.39 -38.37 5.00
C ILE A 21 2.68 -38.75 4.28
N TYR A 22 3.12 -40.01 4.44
CA TYR A 22 4.27 -40.55 3.74
C TYR A 22 4.00 -40.64 2.24
N GLU A 23 2.82 -41.14 1.82
CA GLU A 23 2.37 -41.18 0.42
C GLU A 23 2.05 -39.79 -0.16
N THR A 24 1.58 -38.80 0.60
CA THR A 24 1.38 -37.42 0.12
C THR A 24 2.69 -36.69 -0.09
N VAL A 25 3.63 -36.88 0.83
CA VAL A 25 4.99 -36.37 0.67
C VAL A 25 5.70 -37.12 -0.47
N LEU A 26 5.53 -38.44 -0.59
CA LEU A 26 6.07 -39.24 -1.70
C LEU A 26 5.39 -38.99 -3.05
N ALA A 27 4.08 -38.71 -3.09
CA ALA A 27 3.36 -38.31 -4.29
C ALA A 27 3.73 -36.89 -4.73
N ALA A 28 4.08 -36.01 -3.79
CA ALA A 28 4.73 -34.73 -4.09
C ALA A 28 6.21 -34.89 -4.52
N ILE A 29 6.91 -35.94 -4.05
CA ILE A 29 8.27 -36.33 -4.48
C ILE A 29 8.26 -37.04 -5.84
N GLY A 30 7.15 -37.69 -6.20
CA GLY A 30 6.90 -38.39 -7.45
C GLY A 30 7.55 -39.77 -7.55
N GLU A 31 6.72 -40.83 -7.45
CA GLU A 31 6.91 -42.02 -8.29
C GLU A 31 5.94 -41.95 -9.47
N ASN A 32 6.51 -42.01 -10.67
CA ASN A 32 5.87 -41.98 -12.00
C ASN A 32 5.21 -40.68 -12.47
N SER A 33 5.94 -39.88 -13.24
CA SER A 33 5.56 -39.65 -14.64
C SER A 33 6.70 -39.03 -15.47
N ALA A 34 6.90 -39.56 -16.67
CA ALA A 34 7.65 -38.90 -17.75
C ALA A 34 7.04 -37.53 -18.15
N PHE A 35 5.88 -37.17 -17.59
CA PHE A 35 5.16 -35.91 -17.79
C PHE A 35 5.72 -34.77 -16.92
N ALA A 36 6.09 -35.05 -15.66
CA ALA A 36 6.74 -34.07 -14.77
C ALA A 36 8.14 -33.65 -15.26
N ARG A 37 8.88 -34.57 -15.90
CA ARG A 37 10.18 -34.28 -16.52
C ARG A 37 10.08 -33.36 -17.76
N LYS A 38 8.88 -33.22 -18.34
CA LYS A 38 8.65 -32.44 -19.57
C LYS A 38 8.17 -31.01 -19.29
N LEU A 39 7.69 -30.72 -18.07
CA LEU A 39 7.13 -29.42 -17.69
C LEU A 39 8.13 -28.50 -16.94
N PHE A 40 9.25 -29.04 -16.42
CA PHE A 40 10.17 -28.28 -15.58
C PHE A 40 11.64 -28.52 -15.96
N HIS A 41 12.26 -27.52 -16.58
CA HIS A 41 13.68 -27.52 -16.89
C HIS A 41 14.54 -27.32 -15.61
N THR A 42 15.03 -28.44 -15.08
CA THR A 42 16.36 -28.73 -14.48
C THR A 42 17.10 -27.80 -13.48
N GLN A 43 16.48 -26.77 -12.88
CA GLN A 43 16.99 -26.19 -11.61
C GLN A 43 15.92 -26.16 -10.50
N SER A 44 14.65 -25.98 -10.87
CA SER A 44 13.56 -25.91 -9.88
C SER A 44 13.22 -27.26 -9.23
N HIS A 45 13.50 -28.38 -9.90
CA HIS A 45 13.14 -29.72 -9.39
C HIS A 45 13.98 -30.15 -8.17
N ASN A 46 15.30 -29.92 -8.21
CA ASN A 46 16.17 -30.26 -7.09
C ASN A 46 15.89 -29.39 -5.85
N ASN A 47 15.60 -28.10 -6.06
CA ASN A 47 15.23 -27.19 -4.97
C ASN A 47 13.90 -27.58 -4.33
N MET A 48 12.92 -28.00 -5.14
CA MET A 48 11.62 -28.45 -4.64
C MET A 48 11.72 -29.77 -3.87
N ILE A 49 12.50 -30.74 -4.35
CA ILE A 49 12.74 -32.01 -3.63
C ILE A 49 13.50 -31.76 -2.32
N LEU A 50 14.51 -30.87 -2.32
CA LEU A 50 15.21 -30.49 -1.09
C LEU A 50 14.28 -29.79 -0.10
N LEU A 51 13.46 -28.86 -0.57
CA LEU A 51 12.46 -28.17 0.23
C LEU A 51 11.48 -29.18 0.84
N LEU A 52 10.92 -30.10 0.04
CA LEU A 52 9.99 -31.12 0.50
C LEU A 52 10.63 -32.11 1.48
N ARG A 53 11.89 -32.52 1.27
CA ARG A 53 12.63 -33.38 2.21
C ARG A 53 12.93 -32.67 3.53
N ARG A 54 13.33 -31.39 3.50
CA ARG A 54 13.54 -30.58 4.70
C ARG A 54 12.23 -30.32 5.44
N LEU A 55 11.16 -30.02 4.71
CA LEU A 55 9.82 -29.88 5.28
C LEU A 55 9.39 -31.20 5.93
N TYR A 56 9.65 -32.35 5.29
CA TYR A 56 9.37 -33.66 5.88
C TYR A 56 10.19 -33.92 7.15
N GLN A 57 11.49 -33.64 7.15
CA GLN A 57 12.34 -33.78 8.33
C GLN A 57 11.91 -32.84 9.46
N ASN A 58 11.58 -31.59 9.13
CA ASN A 58 11.02 -30.63 10.08
C ASN A 58 9.67 -31.11 10.60
N VAL A 59 8.77 -31.61 9.75
CA VAL A 59 7.48 -32.20 10.15
C VAL A 59 7.69 -33.41 11.07
N GLN A 60 8.63 -34.31 10.78
CA GLN A 60 8.94 -35.45 11.66
C GLN A 60 9.50 -35.02 13.02
N ASN A 61 10.38 -34.02 13.03
CA ASN A 61 10.89 -33.42 14.26
C ASN A 61 9.78 -32.72 15.05
N ILE A 62 8.74 -32.20 14.36
CA ILE A 62 7.62 -31.48 14.97
C ILE A 62 6.45 -32.40 15.34
N THR A 63 6.27 -33.57 14.70
CA THR A 63 5.24 -34.54 15.12
C THR A 63 5.49 -35.11 16.51
N ASN A 64 6.72 -34.98 17.01
CA ASN A 64 7.11 -35.31 18.38
C ASN A 64 6.92 -34.14 19.38
N TYR A 65 6.39 -33.01 18.92
CA TYR A 65 6.18 -31.80 19.73
C TYR A 65 4.75 -31.74 20.28
N ASP A 66 4.61 -31.45 21.58
CA ASP A 66 3.32 -31.15 22.20
C ASP A 66 2.66 -29.94 21.49
N GLY A 67 1.59 -30.18 20.73
CA GLY A 67 0.86 -29.15 19.98
C GLY A 67 0.56 -29.46 18.51
N PHE A 68 1.05 -30.58 17.99
CA PHE A 68 0.69 -31.09 16.67
C PHE A 68 -0.81 -31.43 16.59
N LYS A 69 -1.52 -30.94 15.55
CA LYS A 69 -2.93 -31.25 15.30
C LYS A 69 -3.17 -31.63 13.84
N LYS A 70 -3.89 -32.72 13.61
CA LYS A 70 -4.45 -33.06 12.29
C LYS A 70 -5.92 -32.68 12.29
N ASP A 71 -6.37 -32.03 11.21
CA ASP A 71 -7.77 -31.72 10.98
C ASP A 71 -8.16 -32.06 9.54
N VAL A 72 -9.41 -32.45 9.34
CA VAL A 72 -9.97 -32.67 8.00
C VAL A 72 -11.09 -31.66 7.83
N VAL A 73 -10.90 -30.75 6.88
CA VAL A 73 -11.88 -29.71 6.58
C VAL A 73 -12.72 -30.16 5.38
N PHE A 74 -13.99 -30.43 5.63
CA PHE A 74 -14.99 -30.67 4.60
C PHE A 74 -15.62 -29.32 4.21
N LEU A 75 -15.66 -29.01 2.92
CA LEU A 75 -16.29 -27.81 2.39
C LEU A 75 -17.53 -28.19 1.57
N PHE A 76 -18.66 -27.55 1.87
CA PHE A 76 -19.95 -27.81 1.25
C PHE A 76 -20.33 -26.72 0.25
N SER A 77 -21.28 -27.04 -0.63
CA SER A 77 -21.74 -26.16 -1.71
C SER A 77 -22.35 -24.84 -1.26
N ASP A 78 -22.91 -24.81 -0.05
CA ASP A 78 -23.51 -23.62 0.56
C ASP A 78 -22.49 -22.70 1.25
N GLY A 79 -21.20 -23.07 1.19
CA GLY A 79 -20.10 -22.36 1.83
C GLY A 79 -19.93 -22.67 3.33
N SER A 80 -20.69 -23.61 3.87
CA SER A 80 -20.40 -24.18 5.19
C SER A 80 -19.18 -25.10 5.15
N ARG A 81 -18.61 -25.36 6.32
CA ARG A 81 -17.48 -26.27 6.51
C ARG A 81 -17.62 -27.10 7.78
N VAL A 82 -17.15 -28.34 7.76
CA VAL A 82 -16.92 -29.12 8.99
C VAL A 82 -15.42 -29.16 9.25
N SER A 83 -15.01 -28.79 10.45
CA SER A 83 -13.63 -28.76 10.94
C SER A 83 -13.67 -29.02 12.44
N GLU A 84 -12.76 -29.86 12.97
CA GLU A 84 -12.75 -30.28 14.38
C GLU A 84 -14.14 -30.75 14.89
N ARG A 85 -14.91 -31.48 14.05
CA ARG A 85 -16.29 -31.95 14.33
C ARG A 85 -17.33 -30.82 14.53
N VAL A 86 -17.02 -29.58 14.20
CA VAL A 86 -17.94 -28.45 14.26
C VAL A 86 -18.36 -28.04 12.86
N LEU A 87 -19.67 -28.05 12.59
CA LEU A 87 -20.24 -27.43 11.39
C LEU A 87 -20.26 -25.91 11.57
N GLN A 88 -19.54 -25.19 10.72
CA GLN A 88 -19.37 -23.75 10.79
C GLN A 88 -19.64 -23.10 9.44
N ARG A 89 -20.18 -21.88 9.45
CA ARG A 89 -20.14 -20.99 8.31
C ARG A 89 -18.99 -20.00 8.50
N LYS A 90 -18.05 -19.95 7.56
CA LYS A 90 -17.00 -18.93 7.54
C LYS A 90 -17.31 -17.91 6.45
N VAL A 91 -17.66 -16.69 6.86
CA VAL A 91 -17.90 -15.59 5.93
C VAL A 91 -16.71 -14.63 6.00
N VAL A 92 -15.96 -14.54 4.89
CA VAL A 92 -14.86 -13.57 4.77
C VAL A 92 -15.48 -12.18 4.61
N GLN A 93 -15.34 -11.34 5.63
CA GLN A 93 -15.85 -9.97 5.65
C GLN A 93 -14.94 -9.01 4.88
N ARG A 94 -13.62 -9.23 4.97
CA ARG A 94 -12.61 -8.39 4.33
C ARG A 94 -11.39 -9.23 3.94
N ARG A 95 -10.87 -8.96 2.75
CA ARG A 95 -9.57 -9.46 2.27
C ARG A 95 -8.74 -8.29 1.81
N LYS A 96 -7.46 -8.25 2.20
CA LYS A 96 -6.47 -7.28 1.74
C LYS A 96 -5.19 -8.03 1.39
N ASN A 97 -4.67 -7.78 0.19
CA ASN A 97 -3.35 -8.27 -0.23
C ASN A 97 -2.35 -7.14 0.07
N ILE A 98 -1.44 -7.39 1.01
CA ILE A 98 -0.45 -6.41 1.46
C ILE A 98 0.95 -6.89 1.14
N LEU A 99 1.82 -5.96 0.78
CA LEU A 99 3.23 -6.21 0.58
C LEU A 99 3.99 -5.63 1.77
N VAL A 100 4.59 -6.50 2.57
CA VAL A 100 5.29 -6.13 3.80
C VAL A 100 6.79 -6.15 3.56
N PHE A 101 7.46 -5.05 3.89
CA PHE A 101 8.92 -5.00 3.83
C PHE A 101 9.51 -5.59 5.11
N HIS A 102 10.46 -6.52 4.98
CA HIS A 102 11.15 -7.12 6.11
C HIS A 102 12.60 -6.64 6.13
N SER A 103 12.92 -5.77 7.09
CA SER A 103 14.17 -5.02 7.17
C SER A 103 15.42 -5.91 7.25
N ARG A 104 15.34 -7.05 7.95
CA ARG A 104 16.48 -7.96 8.11
C ARG A 104 16.89 -8.64 6.80
N THR A 105 15.92 -9.05 5.98
CA THR A 105 16.23 -9.64 4.66
C THR A 105 16.26 -8.61 3.54
N ARG A 106 15.90 -7.35 3.84
CA ARG A 106 15.80 -6.25 2.87
C ARG A 106 14.94 -6.62 1.65
N ASN A 107 13.84 -7.33 1.86
CA ASN A 107 12.96 -7.79 0.78
C ASN A 107 11.48 -7.65 1.15
N PHE A 108 10.63 -7.65 0.13
CA PHE A 108 9.19 -7.61 0.25
C PHE A 108 8.58 -9.01 0.29
N TYR A 109 7.56 -9.19 1.12
CA TYR A 109 6.84 -10.45 1.27
C TYR A 109 5.33 -10.25 1.09
N PRO A 110 4.67 -11.04 0.23
CA PRO A 110 3.24 -10.96 0.02
C PRO A 110 2.49 -11.60 1.21
N ILE A 111 1.61 -10.84 1.86
CA ILE A 111 0.73 -11.32 2.93
C ILE A 111 -0.73 -11.12 2.54
N LYS A 112 -1.56 -12.13 2.81
CA LYS A 112 -3.03 -12.06 2.67
C LYS A 112 -3.66 -11.83 4.03
N ARG A 113 -4.09 -10.60 4.29
CA ARG A 113 -4.81 -10.24 5.52
C ARG A 113 -6.30 -10.50 5.32
N THR A 114 -6.88 -11.39 6.11
CA THR A 114 -8.32 -11.70 6.07
C THR A 114 -9.00 -11.47 7.40
N ARG A 115 -10.20 -10.87 7.38
CA ARG A 115 -11.13 -10.84 8.52
C ARG A 115 -12.33 -11.70 8.17
N SER A 116 -12.62 -12.68 9.01
CA SER A 116 -13.74 -13.61 8.81
C SER A 116 -14.62 -13.64 10.05
N LEU A 117 -15.92 -13.84 9.83
CA LEU A 117 -16.87 -14.20 10.88
C LEU A 117 -17.12 -15.69 10.77
N GLU A 118 -16.90 -16.40 11.87
CA GLU A 118 -17.15 -17.83 11.97
C GLU A 118 -18.35 -18.05 12.89
N THR A 119 -19.39 -18.72 12.38
CA THR A 119 -20.62 -19.01 13.13
C THR A 119 -20.89 -20.50 13.11
N THR A 120 -21.12 -21.10 14.28
CA THR A 120 -21.57 -22.48 14.38
C THR A 120 -22.97 -22.61 13.81
N ILE A 121 -23.19 -23.62 12.97
CA ILE A 121 -24.50 -23.94 12.38
C ILE A 121 -25.00 -25.22 13.03
N ALA A 122 -26.28 -25.28 13.36
CA ALA A 122 -26.91 -26.53 13.75
C ALA A 122 -26.96 -27.49 12.55
N PHE A 123 -26.74 -28.78 12.82
CA PHE A 123 -26.93 -29.85 11.84
C PHE A 123 -28.44 -30.01 11.59
N ASN A 124 -28.98 -29.14 10.73
CA ASN A 124 -30.34 -29.28 10.24
C ASN A 124 -30.30 -30.34 9.13
N ASN A 125 -31.32 -31.20 9.02
CA ASN A 125 -31.49 -32.29 8.04
C ASN A 125 -31.39 -31.86 6.56
N THR A 126 -30.25 -31.32 6.18
CA THR A 126 -29.90 -30.88 4.84
C THR A 126 -28.89 -31.89 4.32
N ASN A 127 -29.18 -32.45 3.14
CA ASN A 127 -28.28 -33.34 2.42
C ASN A 127 -27.06 -32.53 1.96
N LEU A 128 -26.15 -32.23 2.87
CA LEU A 128 -24.91 -31.53 2.61
C LEU A 128 -23.92 -32.51 2.00
N ILE A 129 -23.77 -32.45 0.69
CA ILE A 129 -22.75 -33.22 -0.03
C ILE A 129 -21.46 -32.38 -0.05
N PRO A 130 -20.34 -32.89 0.52
CA PRO A 130 -19.07 -32.19 0.44
C PRO A 130 -18.66 -32.02 -1.03
N GLN A 131 -18.34 -30.80 -1.43
CA GLN A 131 -17.80 -30.52 -2.77
C GLN A 131 -16.28 -30.60 -2.79
N LYS A 132 -15.65 -30.37 -1.64
CA LYS A 132 -14.20 -30.28 -1.52
C LYS A 132 -13.74 -30.79 -0.17
N PHE A 133 -12.63 -31.51 -0.20
CA PHE A 133 -11.96 -32.04 0.97
C PHE A 133 -10.59 -31.37 1.07
N ILE A 134 -10.27 -30.84 2.25
CA ILE A 134 -8.94 -30.34 2.56
C ILE A 134 -8.43 -31.16 3.74
N LEU A 135 -7.45 -32.02 3.49
CA LEU A 135 -6.67 -32.59 4.58
C LEU A 135 -5.70 -31.51 5.05
N ARG A 136 -5.86 -31.06 6.29
CA ARG A 136 -5.10 -29.97 6.88
C ARG A 136 -4.26 -30.48 8.05
N ILE A 137 -2.95 -30.40 7.90
CA ILE A 137 -2.01 -30.73 8.97
C ILE A 137 -1.52 -29.43 9.59
N ILE A 138 -1.84 -29.20 10.87
CA ILE A 138 -1.36 -28.05 11.66
C ILE A 138 -0.17 -28.52 12.46
N VAL A 139 1.01 -28.08 12.01
CA VAL A 139 2.27 -28.65 12.49
C VAL A 139 2.76 -27.95 13.75
N GLN A 140 2.53 -26.65 13.91
CA GLN A 140 3.05 -25.93 15.08
C GLN A 140 2.07 -24.86 15.55
N ARG A 141 1.77 -24.83 16.86
CA ARG A 141 1.10 -23.70 17.53
C ARG A 141 2.09 -23.03 18.48
N LEU A 142 2.76 -21.99 18.01
CA LEU A 142 3.59 -21.16 18.88
C LEU A 142 2.70 -20.11 19.56
N HIS A 143 2.69 -20.13 20.89
CA HIS A 143 2.22 -19.00 21.69
C HIS A 143 3.35 -17.97 21.74
N LEU A 144 3.15 -16.85 21.06
CA LEU A 144 4.18 -15.82 20.92
C LEU A 144 4.11 -14.91 22.16
N SER A 145 4.86 -15.30 23.21
CA SER A 145 5.12 -14.63 24.51
C SER A 145 4.20 -15.00 25.68
N GLN A 146 4.79 -14.98 26.89
CA GLN A 146 4.11 -15.16 28.18
C GLN A 146 3.17 -13.98 28.53
N ASP A 147 3.34 -12.81 27.89
CA ASP A 147 2.53 -11.61 28.15
C ASP A 147 1.35 -11.43 27.19
N TYR A 148 1.35 -12.11 26.04
CA TYR A 148 0.33 -11.94 24.99
C TYR A 148 -0.27 -13.28 24.58
N ASP A 149 -1.10 -13.80 25.47
CA ASP A 149 -1.72 -15.13 25.47
C ASP A 149 -2.70 -15.44 24.32
N ARG A 150 -2.64 -14.75 23.16
CA ARG A 150 -3.73 -14.78 22.18
C ARG A 150 -3.36 -14.74 20.70
N CYS A 151 -2.08 -14.73 20.35
CA CYS A 151 -1.67 -14.88 18.95
C CYS A 151 -1.31 -16.34 18.65
N HIS A 152 -1.90 -16.89 17.58
CA HIS A 152 -1.69 -18.27 17.17
C HIS A 152 -1.04 -18.31 15.80
N TYR A 153 0.25 -18.64 15.78
CA TYR A 153 0.93 -19.05 14.56
C TYR A 153 0.56 -20.49 14.21
N ARG A 154 0.40 -20.78 12.92
CA ARG A 154 0.16 -22.11 12.37
C ARG A 154 0.93 -22.30 11.09
N LEU A 155 1.61 -23.44 10.98
CA LEU A 155 2.08 -23.97 9.70
C LEU A 155 1.10 -25.04 9.24
N CYS A 156 0.45 -24.79 8.11
CA CYS A 156 -0.58 -25.64 7.52
C CYS A 156 -0.04 -26.31 6.26
N PHE A 157 -0.24 -27.63 6.16
CA PHE A 157 -0.10 -28.39 4.93
C PHE A 157 -1.49 -28.84 4.49
N ASP A 158 -1.97 -28.27 3.39
CA ASP A 158 -3.28 -28.53 2.83
C ASP A 158 -3.14 -29.42 1.58
N LYS A 159 -3.76 -30.60 1.58
CA LYS A 159 -3.99 -31.43 0.38
C LYS A 159 -5.44 -31.25 -0.05
N GLU A 160 -5.64 -30.66 -1.22
CA GLU A 160 -6.94 -30.40 -1.83
C GLU A 160 -7.15 -31.38 -2.98
N ILE A 161 -8.15 -32.26 -2.85
CA ILE A 161 -8.53 -33.23 -3.90
C ILE A 161 -9.66 -32.63 -4.72
N LYS A 162 -9.49 -32.59 -6.04
CA LYS A 162 -10.47 -32.10 -7.03
C LYS A 162 -10.71 -33.12 -8.12
N SER A 163 -11.74 -32.86 -8.94
CA SER A 163 -12.01 -33.64 -10.14
C SER A 163 -10.89 -33.58 -11.19
N ASP A 164 -10.11 -32.50 -11.23
CA ASP A 164 -9.01 -32.28 -12.18
C ASP A 164 -7.63 -32.70 -11.63
N GLY A 165 -7.56 -33.20 -10.40
CA GLY A 165 -6.32 -33.66 -9.77
C GLY A 165 -6.21 -33.30 -8.29
N THR A 166 -5.00 -33.44 -7.75
CA THR A 166 -4.69 -33.09 -6.36
C THR A 166 -3.79 -31.86 -6.32
N ARG A 167 -4.12 -30.90 -5.45
CA ARG A 167 -3.35 -29.68 -5.21
C ARG A 167 -2.78 -29.69 -3.80
N TYR A 168 -1.47 -29.48 -3.69
CA TYR A 168 -0.80 -29.32 -2.40
C TYR A 168 -0.51 -27.85 -2.15
N LYS A 169 -0.72 -27.40 -0.91
CA LYS A 169 -0.47 -26.03 -0.49
C LYS A 169 0.18 -26.04 0.89
N ILE A 170 1.23 -25.22 1.03
CA ILE A 170 1.82 -24.88 2.31
C ILE A 170 1.39 -23.46 2.63
N SER A 171 0.87 -23.22 3.83
CA SER A 171 0.60 -21.88 4.33
C SER A 171 1.11 -21.68 5.73
N CYS A 172 1.77 -20.56 5.95
CA CYS A 172 2.00 -20.01 7.28
C CYS A 172 0.85 -19.04 7.57
N GLU A 173 0.11 -19.28 8.63
CA GLU A 173 -1.04 -18.50 9.06
C GLU A 173 -0.77 -17.95 10.45
N LEU A 174 -1.21 -16.72 10.70
CA LEU A 174 -1.14 -16.11 12.00
C LEU A 174 -2.49 -15.49 12.33
N GLU A 175 -3.07 -15.89 13.45
CA GLU A 175 -4.32 -15.36 13.97
C GLU A 175 -4.05 -14.50 15.20
N TYR A 176 -4.66 -13.33 15.24
CA TYR A 176 -4.55 -12.37 16.35
C TYR A 176 -5.95 -11.98 16.85
N PRO A 177 -6.08 -11.48 18.11
CA PRO A 177 -7.34 -11.03 18.68
C PRO A 177 -8.09 -10.01 17.81
N ALA A 178 -9.42 -10.04 17.88
CA ALA A 178 -10.27 -9.10 17.16
C ALA A 178 -10.01 -7.62 17.52
N GLN A 179 -9.54 -7.38 18.74
CA GLN A 179 -9.22 -6.07 19.31
C GLN A 179 -7.73 -5.71 19.23
N SER A 180 -6.92 -6.48 18.50
CA SER A 180 -5.50 -6.17 18.33
C SER A 180 -5.31 -4.78 17.72
N LYS A 181 -4.41 -3.99 18.33
CA LYS A 181 -4.02 -2.70 17.78
C LYS A 181 -3.21 -2.92 16.50
N TYR A 182 -3.20 -1.92 15.63
CA TYR A 182 -2.54 -2.01 14.35
C TYR A 182 -1.03 -2.29 14.46
N ASP A 183 -0.35 -1.64 15.41
CA ASP A 183 1.07 -1.86 15.65
C ASP A 183 1.38 -3.31 16.08
N ASP A 184 0.48 -3.92 16.86
CA ASP A 184 0.59 -5.33 17.23
C ASP A 184 0.45 -6.23 16.00
N ILE A 185 -0.53 -5.94 15.12
CA ILE A 185 -0.72 -6.68 13.87
C ILE A 185 0.54 -6.63 13.02
N CYS A 186 1.12 -5.45 12.81
CA CYS A 186 2.36 -5.28 12.04
C CYS A 186 3.51 -6.10 12.65
N ARG A 187 3.68 -6.03 13.98
CA ARG A 187 4.70 -6.81 14.70
C ARG A 187 4.51 -8.31 14.51
N TYR A 188 3.27 -8.81 14.58
CA TYR A 188 3.01 -10.22 14.36
C TYR A 188 3.22 -10.65 12.89
N GLU A 189 2.90 -9.79 11.93
CA GLU A 189 3.15 -10.04 10.50
C GLU A 189 4.66 -10.12 10.20
N GLN A 190 5.49 -9.27 10.82
CA GLN A 190 6.95 -9.39 10.75
C GLN A 190 7.42 -10.75 11.30
N LYS A 191 6.89 -11.17 12.45
CA LYS A 191 7.23 -12.46 13.05
C LYS A 191 6.75 -13.66 12.21
N LEU A 192 5.61 -13.53 11.53
CA LEU A 192 5.14 -14.51 10.55
C LEU A 192 6.17 -14.68 9.43
N ILE A 193 6.72 -13.59 8.90
CA ILE A 193 7.79 -13.65 7.88
C ILE A 193 9.02 -14.34 8.44
N GLU A 194 9.52 -13.92 9.61
CA GLU A 194 10.71 -14.52 10.25
C GLU A 194 10.57 -16.04 10.45
N LEU A 195 9.43 -16.48 11.00
CA LEU A 195 9.15 -17.90 11.21
C LEU A 195 9.07 -18.63 9.87
N SER A 196 8.36 -18.06 8.89
CA SER A 196 8.22 -18.65 7.56
C SER A 196 9.56 -18.80 6.85
N LEU A 197 10.45 -17.82 6.98
CA LEU A 197 11.80 -17.87 6.41
C LEU A 197 12.65 -18.98 7.02
N GLY A 198 12.53 -19.24 8.32
CA GLY A 198 13.19 -20.39 8.95
C GLY A 198 12.72 -21.74 8.39
N PHE A 199 11.47 -21.83 7.92
CA PHE A 199 10.96 -23.04 7.25
C PHE A 199 11.30 -23.09 5.75
N LEU A 200 11.41 -21.93 5.12
CA LEU A 200 11.49 -21.76 3.67
C LEU A 200 12.84 -21.19 3.24
N GLU A 201 13.94 -21.51 3.95
CA GLU A 201 15.29 -20.95 3.72
C GLU A 201 15.77 -20.98 2.26
N THR A 202 15.20 -21.86 1.42
CA THR A 202 15.55 -22.03 0.00
C THR A 202 14.59 -21.34 -0.98
N CYS A 203 13.52 -20.69 -0.51
CA CYS A 203 12.55 -20.04 -1.36
C CYS A 203 12.88 -18.56 -1.54
N THR A 204 13.07 -18.12 -2.79
CA THR A 204 13.07 -16.70 -3.11
C THR A 204 11.63 -16.23 -3.36
N PHE A 205 11.31 -15.04 -2.87
CA PHE A 205 10.03 -14.39 -3.09
C PHE A 205 10.25 -13.22 -4.05
N ASP A 206 10.45 -13.56 -5.31
CA ASP A 206 10.64 -12.55 -6.35
C ASP A 206 9.29 -12.19 -6.95
N PRO A 207 8.98 -10.89 -7.12
CA PRO A 207 7.74 -10.46 -7.74
C PRO A 207 7.71 -10.83 -9.23
N ASP A 208 6.51 -11.14 -9.72
CA ASP A 208 6.30 -11.37 -11.15
C ASP A 208 6.50 -10.06 -11.94
N PRO A 209 7.00 -10.12 -13.20
CA PRO A 209 7.03 -8.96 -14.09
C PRO A 209 5.64 -8.36 -14.26
N MET A 210 5.50 -7.05 -14.00
CA MET A 210 4.20 -6.38 -14.08
C MET A 210 3.88 -5.93 -15.50
N THR A 211 2.64 -6.16 -15.92
CA THR A 211 2.05 -5.62 -17.14
C THR A 211 1.59 -4.16 -16.95
N TYR A 212 1.35 -3.45 -18.05
CA TYR A 212 0.74 -2.10 -17.98
C TYR A 212 -0.64 -2.11 -17.35
N GLN A 213 -1.45 -3.14 -17.62
CA GLN A 213 -2.77 -3.28 -17.03
C GLN A 213 -2.68 -3.38 -15.50
N GLU A 214 -1.75 -4.19 -14.98
CA GLU A 214 -1.50 -4.29 -13.55
C GLU A 214 -1.01 -2.96 -12.98
N MET A 215 -0.04 -2.30 -13.61
CA MET A 215 0.44 -0.96 -13.22
C MET A 215 -0.72 0.06 -13.14
N PHE A 216 -1.65 0.04 -14.09
CA PHE A 216 -2.82 0.91 -14.09
C PHE A 216 -3.80 0.59 -12.96
N SER A 217 -3.96 -0.69 -12.64
CA SER A 217 -4.82 -1.14 -11.53
C SER A 217 -4.25 -0.88 -10.14
N CYS A 218 -2.95 -0.59 -10.03
CA CYS A 218 -2.31 -0.23 -8.77
C CYS A 218 -2.82 1.13 -8.28
N VAL A 219 -3.59 1.12 -7.19
CA VAL A 219 -4.10 2.35 -6.57
C VAL A 219 -3.20 2.72 -5.39
N VAL A 220 -2.62 3.91 -5.48
CA VAL A 220 -1.82 4.50 -4.39
C VAL A 220 -2.73 4.71 -3.17
N PRO A 221 -2.27 4.40 -1.94
CA PRO A 221 -3.06 4.57 -0.73
C PRO A 221 -3.70 5.96 -0.64
N LYS A 222 -4.94 6.00 -0.12
CA LYS A 222 -5.67 7.25 0.01
C LYS A 222 -4.98 8.18 1.01
N ILE A 223 -4.50 9.29 0.48
CA ILE A 223 -3.83 10.33 1.26
C ILE A 223 -4.85 11.07 2.13
N GLN A 224 -4.56 11.18 3.42
CA GLN A 224 -5.33 11.96 4.39
C GLN A 224 -4.87 13.42 4.41
N LEU A 225 -5.77 14.28 4.88
CA LEU A 225 -5.47 15.70 5.06
C LEU A 225 -4.78 15.93 6.41
N TRP A 226 -4.10 17.07 6.52
CA TRP A 226 -3.31 17.50 7.67
C TRP A 226 -4.04 17.46 9.01
N ASN A 227 -5.38 17.55 9.04
CA ASN A 227 -6.17 17.55 10.26
C ASN A 227 -6.19 16.20 11.00
N CYS A 228 -5.66 15.15 10.38
CA CYS A 228 -5.44 13.85 11.02
C CYS A 228 -4.07 13.73 11.70
N PHE A 229 -3.21 14.74 11.56
CA PHE A 229 -1.87 14.72 12.15
C PHE A 229 -1.91 15.03 13.64
N ASN A 230 -1.28 14.16 14.43
CA ASN A 230 -1.00 14.40 15.83
C ASN A 230 0.52 14.59 16.04
N PRO A 231 1.01 15.81 16.36
CA PRO A 231 2.44 16.05 16.54
C PRO A 231 3.03 15.34 17.77
N HIS A 232 2.19 14.87 18.71
CA HIS A 232 2.64 14.17 19.92
C HIS A 232 2.89 12.67 19.69
N ASP A 233 2.34 12.10 18.62
CA ASP A 233 2.56 10.70 18.27
C ASP A 233 3.83 10.56 17.43
N ARG A 234 4.40 9.35 17.36
CA ARG A 234 5.54 9.08 16.49
C ARG A 234 5.15 9.24 15.02
N PHE A 235 5.97 9.95 14.25
CA PHE A 235 5.81 10.09 12.81
C PHE A 235 7.16 10.13 12.12
N LYS A 236 7.16 9.77 10.84
CA LYS A 236 8.24 10.06 9.89
C LYS A 236 7.73 11.08 8.89
N TRP A 237 8.63 11.85 8.30
CA TRP A 237 8.24 12.81 7.28
C TRP A 237 9.27 12.94 6.17
N ALA A 238 8.84 13.43 5.03
CA ALA A 238 9.65 13.64 3.83
C ALA A 238 9.23 14.95 3.16
N TYR A 239 10.14 15.60 2.43
CA TYR A 239 9.76 16.73 1.60
C TYR A 239 8.83 16.27 0.47
N LYS A 240 7.72 16.99 0.26
CA LYS A 240 6.87 16.79 -0.90
C LYS A 240 7.49 17.53 -2.08
N TRP A 241 8.05 16.80 -3.04
CA TRP A 241 8.62 17.39 -4.25
C TRP A 241 7.59 18.17 -5.07
N ASN A 242 8.09 19.20 -5.76
CA ASN A 242 7.34 20.00 -6.71
C ASN A 242 7.67 19.55 -8.15
N GLY A 243 7.48 18.26 -8.43
CA GLY A 243 7.74 17.64 -9.73
C GLY A 243 6.47 17.23 -10.48
N ILE A 244 6.67 16.49 -11.57
CA ILE A 244 5.61 15.78 -12.28
C ILE A 244 5.55 14.35 -11.74
N LYS A 245 4.39 13.99 -11.18
CA LYS A 245 4.13 12.63 -10.72
C LYS A 245 4.09 11.65 -11.87
N ALA A 246 4.73 10.50 -11.68
CA ALA A 246 4.67 9.40 -12.61
C ALA A 246 4.66 8.05 -11.90
N LYS A 247 4.05 7.05 -12.55
CA LYS A 247 4.31 5.64 -12.24
C LYS A 247 5.50 5.15 -13.03
N MET A 248 6.28 4.25 -12.43
CA MET A 248 7.42 3.61 -13.07
C MET A 248 7.36 2.09 -12.85
N ILE A 249 7.64 1.32 -13.89
CA ILE A 249 7.92 -0.13 -13.80
C ILE A 249 9.20 -0.43 -14.56
N MET A 250 10.05 -1.31 -14.02
CA MET A 250 11.17 -1.88 -14.77
C MET A 250 10.65 -2.99 -15.68
N ARG A 251 11.00 -2.97 -16.96
CA ARG A 251 10.64 -4.05 -17.91
C ARG A 251 11.71 -5.13 -17.99
N ASN A 252 12.94 -4.76 -17.70
CA ASN A 252 14.11 -5.62 -17.57
C ASN A 252 15.16 -4.82 -16.75
N GLU A 253 16.40 -5.29 -16.70
CA GLU A 253 17.49 -4.62 -15.95
C GLU A 253 17.92 -3.27 -16.58
N THR A 254 17.63 -3.04 -17.86
CA THR A 254 18.14 -1.90 -18.64
C THR A 254 17.06 -0.95 -19.14
N ASP A 255 15.79 -1.25 -18.98
CA ASP A 255 14.67 -0.48 -19.53
C ASP A 255 13.55 -0.31 -18.49
N ALA A 256 13.06 0.93 -18.39
CA ALA A 256 11.87 1.26 -17.61
C ALA A 256 10.74 1.78 -18.52
N SER A 257 9.52 1.68 -18.02
CA SER A 257 8.38 2.43 -18.53
C SER A 257 8.00 3.49 -17.52
N LEU A 258 7.94 4.74 -17.98
CA LEU A 258 7.49 5.88 -17.19
C LEU A 258 6.12 6.33 -17.68
N TRP A 259 5.20 6.54 -16.75
CA TRP A 259 3.88 7.05 -17.04
C TRP A 259 3.57 8.30 -16.20
N PRO A 260 3.85 9.50 -16.73
CA PRO A 260 3.48 10.74 -16.06
C PRO A 260 1.96 10.96 -16.07
N ASP A 261 1.39 11.51 -14.99
CA ASP A 261 -0.07 11.63 -14.77
C ASP A 261 -0.86 12.29 -15.92
N ALA A 262 -0.22 13.11 -16.76
CA ALA A 262 -0.85 13.81 -17.88
C ALA A 262 -0.26 13.49 -19.26
N ASN A 263 0.65 12.52 -19.36
CA ASN A 263 1.35 12.21 -20.61
C ASN A 263 1.22 10.74 -21.01
N ASN A 264 1.67 10.44 -22.23
CA ASN A 264 1.79 9.08 -22.72
C ASN A 264 2.88 8.31 -21.96
N ILE A 265 2.75 6.98 -21.94
CA ILE A 265 3.80 6.10 -21.44
C ILE A 265 5.03 6.26 -22.34
N THR A 266 6.18 6.52 -21.73
CA THR A 266 7.47 6.54 -22.42
C THR A 266 8.33 5.37 -22.00
N SER A 267 9.14 4.91 -22.95
CA SER A 267 10.15 3.89 -22.74
C SER A 267 11.51 4.56 -22.57
N VAL A 268 12.21 4.30 -21.48
CA VAL A 268 13.50 4.93 -21.19
C VAL A 268 14.53 3.88 -20.82
N LYS A 269 15.76 4.08 -21.29
CA LYS A 269 16.91 3.25 -20.91
C LYS A 269 17.36 3.60 -19.50
N CYS A 270 17.85 2.62 -18.79
CA CYS A 270 18.34 2.73 -17.43
C CYS A 270 19.82 2.33 -17.36
N THR A 271 20.55 2.91 -16.41
CA THR A 271 21.91 2.50 -16.06
C THR A 271 22.07 2.42 -14.54
N GLY A 272 23.03 1.61 -14.09
CA GLY A 272 23.20 1.25 -12.68
C GLY A 272 22.52 -0.08 -12.31
N ASP A 273 22.66 -0.51 -11.05
CA ASP A 273 22.04 -1.73 -10.54
C ASP A 273 20.61 -1.44 -10.07
N LEU A 274 19.67 -1.42 -11.02
CA LEU A 274 18.24 -1.24 -10.75
C LEU A 274 17.49 -2.57 -10.60
N SER A 275 18.19 -3.70 -10.51
CA SER A 275 17.60 -5.05 -10.45
C SER A 275 16.58 -5.20 -9.30
N LYS A 276 16.83 -4.54 -8.16
CA LYS A 276 15.96 -4.54 -6.97
C LYS A 276 14.61 -3.85 -7.17
N LEU A 277 14.48 -3.08 -8.25
CA LEU A 277 13.24 -2.40 -8.61
C LEU A 277 12.38 -3.24 -9.58
N PHE A 278 12.88 -4.39 -10.01
CA PHE A 278 12.19 -5.28 -10.95
C PHE A 278 10.93 -5.90 -10.33
N GLY A 279 9.88 -6.03 -11.13
CA GLY A 279 8.57 -6.56 -10.69
C GLY A 279 7.80 -5.65 -9.72
N LEU A 280 8.28 -4.43 -9.45
CA LEU A 280 7.62 -3.46 -8.58
C LEU A 280 6.98 -2.34 -9.41
N CYS A 281 5.76 -1.94 -9.02
CA CYS A 281 5.14 -0.69 -9.44
C CYS A 281 5.59 0.41 -8.49
N LEU A 282 6.23 1.43 -9.03
CA LEU A 282 6.83 2.52 -8.29
C LEU A 282 6.11 3.83 -8.58
N GLN A 283 6.13 4.75 -7.63
CA GLN A 283 5.76 6.14 -7.84
C GLN A 283 7.03 6.98 -7.75
N VAL A 284 7.21 7.85 -8.74
CA VAL A 284 8.34 8.77 -8.84
C VAL A 284 7.84 10.20 -9.03
N GLU A 285 8.68 11.17 -8.69
CA GLU A 285 8.52 12.58 -9.03
C GLU A 285 9.63 12.98 -10.01
N ILE A 286 9.24 13.43 -11.20
CA ILE A 286 10.15 13.87 -12.26
C ILE A 286 10.38 15.36 -12.09
N LEU A 287 11.62 15.74 -11.79
CA LEU A 287 12.09 17.12 -11.71
C LEU A 287 12.85 17.48 -12.99
N GLU A 288 13.32 18.72 -13.10
CA GLU A 288 14.10 19.18 -14.27
C GLU A 288 15.44 18.44 -14.37
N ASP A 289 16.14 18.28 -13.25
CA ASP A 289 17.51 17.75 -13.16
C ASP A 289 17.58 16.29 -12.71
N ARG A 290 16.51 15.72 -12.15
CA ARG A 290 16.52 14.38 -11.54
C ARG A 290 15.16 13.70 -11.51
N ILE A 291 15.13 12.41 -11.18
CA ILE A 291 13.92 11.66 -10.82
C ILE A 291 14.08 11.23 -9.37
N VAL A 292 13.01 11.36 -8.57
CA VAL A 292 13.01 10.91 -7.17
C VAL A 292 12.03 9.76 -7.00
N LEU A 293 12.52 8.60 -6.56
CA LEU A 293 11.69 7.49 -6.10
C LEU A 293 11.05 7.86 -4.77
N VAL A 294 9.71 8.02 -4.78
CA VAL A 294 8.96 8.49 -3.61
C VAL A 294 8.15 7.39 -2.93
N GLU A 295 7.80 6.31 -3.64
CA GLU A 295 6.94 5.26 -3.11
C GLU A 295 7.07 3.94 -3.89
N PHE A 296 7.14 2.80 -3.18
CA PHE A 296 6.75 1.51 -3.73
C PHE A 296 5.22 1.35 -3.67
N VAL A 297 4.53 1.26 -4.80
CA VAL A 297 3.06 1.23 -4.82
C VAL A 297 2.55 -0.20 -4.59
N ALA A 298 3.05 -1.14 -5.38
CA ALA A 298 2.57 -2.51 -5.38
C ALA A 298 3.55 -3.46 -6.09
N ALA A 299 3.29 -4.76 -5.98
CA ALA A 299 3.95 -5.83 -6.72
C ALA A 299 2.94 -6.91 -7.12
N SER A 300 3.26 -7.69 -8.16
CA SER A 300 2.46 -8.84 -8.57
C SER A 300 3.09 -10.14 -8.06
N PHE A 301 2.28 -11.03 -7.49
CA PHE A 301 2.69 -12.38 -7.09
C PHE A 301 1.58 -13.37 -7.43
N GLY A 302 1.87 -14.33 -8.31
CA GLY A 302 0.91 -15.33 -8.76
C GLY A 302 -0.35 -14.70 -9.37
N MET A 303 -0.18 -13.66 -10.20
CA MET A 303 -1.25 -12.85 -10.82
C MET A 303 -2.12 -12.04 -9.83
N GLU A 304 -1.75 -11.98 -8.55
CA GLU A 304 -2.43 -11.13 -7.58
C GLU A 304 -1.58 -9.91 -7.25
N ILE A 305 -2.22 -8.74 -7.17
CA ILE A 305 -1.56 -7.49 -6.81
C ILE A 305 -1.58 -7.31 -5.30
N TYR A 306 -0.41 -6.99 -4.74
CA TYR A 306 -0.19 -6.69 -3.33
C TYR A 306 0.25 -5.25 -3.19
N SER A 307 -0.48 -4.46 -2.40
CA SER A 307 -0.17 -3.04 -2.17
C SER A 307 0.77 -2.87 -0.98
N VAL A 308 1.71 -1.95 -1.07
CA VAL A 308 2.61 -1.62 0.06
C VAL A 308 1.89 -0.71 1.05
N GLU A 309 2.05 -0.99 2.34
CA GLU A 309 1.53 -0.14 3.41
C GLU A 309 2.53 1.00 3.73
N PRO A 310 2.07 2.23 4.05
CA PRO A 310 2.93 3.40 4.25
C PRO A 310 4.15 3.19 5.15
N ASN A 311 4.02 2.50 6.28
CA ASN A 311 5.19 2.23 7.14
C ASN A 311 6.21 1.30 6.46
N SER A 312 5.74 0.22 5.82
CA SER A 312 6.62 -0.68 5.04
C SER A 312 7.31 0.06 3.90
N ASN A 313 6.63 1.03 3.30
CA ASN A 313 7.19 1.88 2.24
C ASN A 313 8.38 2.70 2.73
N VAL A 314 8.22 3.35 3.88
CA VAL A 314 9.29 4.17 4.47
C VAL A 314 10.48 3.30 4.84
N GLU A 315 10.24 2.15 5.46
CA GLU A 315 11.32 1.20 5.81
C GLU A 315 12.08 0.70 4.58
N ALA A 316 11.37 0.39 3.49
CA ALA A 316 11.98 -0.03 2.24
C ALA A 316 12.85 1.05 1.61
N LEU A 317 12.35 2.29 1.54
CA LEU A 317 13.11 3.42 0.98
C LEU A 317 14.33 3.80 1.85
N GLU A 318 14.19 3.78 3.17
CA GLU A 318 15.31 3.98 4.10
C GLU A 318 16.37 2.89 3.92
N SER A 319 15.96 1.61 3.83
CA SER A 319 16.87 0.49 3.62
C SER A 319 17.60 0.61 2.28
N LEU A 320 16.89 0.91 1.19
CA LEU A 320 17.49 1.07 -0.14
C LEU A 320 18.50 2.23 -0.15
N ARG A 321 18.18 3.34 0.53
CA ARG A 321 19.07 4.50 0.65
C ARG A 321 20.34 4.17 1.44
N VAL A 322 20.24 3.49 2.57
CA VAL A 322 21.41 3.09 3.39
C VAL A 322 22.33 2.18 2.58
N GLU A 323 21.78 1.20 1.88
CA GLU A 323 22.58 0.31 1.05
C GLU A 323 23.30 1.06 -0.09
N THR A 324 22.64 2.06 -0.67
CA THR A 324 23.26 2.89 -1.71
C THR A 324 24.41 3.73 -1.12
N LEU A 325 24.23 4.29 0.09
CA LEU A 325 25.29 5.01 0.82
C LEU A 325 26.48 4.12 1.13
N ASP A 326 26.27 2.89 1.59
CA ASP A 326 27.35 1.96 1.89
C ASP A 326 28.19 1.64 0.64
N SER A 327 27.56 1.72 -0.54
CA SER A 327 28.24 1.53 -1.83
C SER A 327 28.87 2.81 -2.41
N SER A 328 28.44 4.00 -1.99
CA SER A 328 28.86 5.28 -2.57
C SER A 328 29.71 6.10 -1.58
N LEU A 329 30.87 6.58 -2.02
CA LEU A 329 31.73 7.50 -1.24
C LEU A 329 31.12 8.92 -1.09
N SER A 330 29.82 9.09 -1.38
CA SER A 330 29.16 10.39 -1.46
C SER A 330 28.57 10.83 -0.13
N THR A 331 28.65 12.13 0.16
CA THR A 331 27.96 12.76 1.28
C THR A 331 26.43 12.75 1.12
N ASN A 332 25.73 12.77 2.24
CA ASN A 332 24.32 12.42 2.46
C ASN A 332 23.22 12.96 1.52
N GLU A 333 23.42 13.98 0.68
CA GLU A 333 22.30 14.61 -0.06
C GLU A 333 22.18 14.20 -1.54
N ASP A 334 23.26 13.75 -2.19
CA ASP A 334 23.29 13.43 -3.62
C ASP A 334 23.50 11.94 -3.90
N ILE A 335 22.78 11.09 -3.18
CA ILE A 335 22.82 9.64 -3.44
C ILE A 335 22.09 9.35 -4.74
N VAL A 336 22.86 8.96 -5.77
CA VAL A 336 22.35 8.53 -7.07
C VAL A 336 22.34 7.00 -7.09
N PHE A 337 21.14 6.43 -7.18
CA PHE A 337 20.93 4.97 -7.24
C PHE A 337 21.22 4.41 -8.64
N GLY A 338 21.04 5.22 -9.67
CA GLY A 338 21.28 4.90 -11.08
C GLY A 338 20.78 6.03 -11.96
N THR A 339 20.56 5.77 -13.25
CA THR A 339 19.90 6.72 -14.15
C THR A 339 18.68 6.10 -14.80
N VAL A 340 17.69 6.94 -15.07
CA VAL A 340 16.46 6.59 -15.80
C VAL A 340 16.30 7.62 -16.90
N GLY A 341 16.57 7.21 -18.13
CA GLY A 341 16.83 8.10 -19.25
C GLY A 341 18.13 8.89 -19.04
N ASP A 342 18.03 10.19 -19.21
CA ASP A 342 19.10 11.18 -19.01
C ASP A 342 19.17 11.71 -17.56
N LYS A 343 18.26 11.28 -16.68
CA LYS A 343 18.15 11.82 -15.32
C LYS A 343 18.67 10.85 -14.26
N PRO A 344 19.43 11.33 -13.25
CA PRO A 344 19.77 10.53 -12.09
C PRO A 344 18.53 10.18 -11.27
N LEU A 345 18.48 8.94 -10.79
CA LEU A 345 17.44 8.44 -9.89
C LEU A 345 17.91 8.56 -8.44
N HIS A 346 17.22 9.39 -7.67
CA HIS A 346 17.44 9.56 -6.24
C HIS A 346 16.35 8.83 -5.45
N ILE A 347 16.66 8.49 -4.20
CA ILE A 347 15.71 7.88 -3.27
C ILE A 347 15.25 8.93 -2.26
N GLN A 348 13.93 9.05 -2.07
CA GLN A 348 13.33 9.94 -1.07
C GLN A 348 13.95 9.70 0.31
N GLN A 349 14.39 10.79 0.95
CA GLN A 349 14.80 10.76 2.34
C GLN A 349 13.60 10.95 3.26
N PHE A 350 13.53 10.12 4.30
CA PHE A 350 12.63 10.31 5.44
C PHE A 350 13.42 10.75 6.66
N TYR A 351 12.79 11.61 7.45
CA TYR A 351 13.31 12.19 8.68
C TYR A 351 12.43 11.77 9.85
N LYS A 352 13.05 11.64 11.02
CA LYS A 352 12.37 11.32 12.28
C LYS A 352 12.23 12.58 13.11
N SER A 353 11.04 12.76 13.68
CA SER A 353 10.73 13.87 14.58
C SER A 353 10.87 15.26 13.92
N ILE A 354 10.28 16.27 14.56
CA ILE A 354 10.40 17.71 14.25
C ILE A 354 10.26 18.08 12.75
N LEU A 355 9.07 18.55 12.36
CA LEU A 355 8.91 19.19 11.05
C LEU A 355 9.71 20.50 10.98
N PRO A 356 10.42 20.78 9.87
CA PRO A 356 11.20 21.98 9.76
C PRO A 356 10.26 23.18 9.61
N THR A 357 10.69 24.31 10.16
CA THR A 357 9.90 25.55 10.14
C THR A 357 9.96 26.25 8.78
N ASN A 358 10.95 25.93 7.96
CA ASN A 358 11.13 26.49 6.62
C ASN A 358 11.65 25.41 5.66
N TYR A 359 11.38 25.61 4.37
CA TYR A 359 11.88 24.76 3.30
C TYR A 359 11.96 25.55 1.99
N ASP A 360 12.78 25.10 1.05
CA ASP A 360 12.86 25.71 -0.28
C ASP A 360 11.58 25.41 -1.08
N ARG A 361 10.71 26.43 -1.19
CA ARG A 361 9.44 26.36 -1.91
C ARG A 361 9.59 26.23 -3.43
N ARG A 362 10.78 26.46 -3.97
CA ARG A 362 11.06 26.20 -5.40
C ARG A 362 11.16 24.71 -5.65
N LYS A 363 11.80 23.98 -4.72
CA LYS A 363 12.02 22.53 -4.81
C LYS A 363 10.87 21.70 -4.26
N HIS A 364 10.19 22.20 -3.22
CA HIS A 364 9.18 21.44 -2.49
C HIS A 364 7.86 22.21 -2.36
N ASP A 365 6.76 21.46 -2.28
CA ASP A 365 5.38 21.95 -2.13
C ASP A 365 4.79 21.50 -0.77
N GLY A 366 5.62 21.38 0.26
CA GLY A 366 5.23 20.96 1.61
C GLY A 366 5.89 19.66 2.06
N PHE A 367 5.19 18.91 2.91
CA PHE A 367 5.69 17.65 3.49
C PHE A 367 4.71 16.50 3.27
N ILE A 368 5.27 15.30 3.20
CA ILE A 368 4.55 14.05 3.37
C ILE A 368 4.87 13.53 4.76
N ILE A 369 3.86 13.29 5.57
CA ILE A 369 3.99 12.73 6.92
C ILE A 369 3.41 11.32 6.90
N VAL A 370 4.14 10.37 7.49
CA VAL A 370 3.69 8.99 7.69
C VAL A 370 3.51 8.77 9.19
N GLN A 371 2.27 8.50 9.59
CA GLN A 371 1.87 8.32 10.99
C GLN A 371 0.75 7.30 11.08
N GLN A 372 0.90 6.28 11.95
CA GLN A 372 -0.09 5.21 12.12
C GLN A 372 -0.54 4.57 10.79
N ASP A 373 0.42 4.39 9.87
CA ASP A 373 0.18 3.87 8.52
C ASP A 373 -0.76 4.71 7.64
N LEU A 374 -0.89 5.99 7.98
CA LEU A 374 -1.53 7.01 7.16
C LEU A 374 -0.47 7.85 6.47
N ILE A 375 -0.69 8.15 5.19
CA ILE A 375 0.04 9.20 4.47
C ILE A 375 -0.76 10.48 4.61
N ILE A 376 -0.15 11.48 5.23
CA ILE A 376 -0.73 12.80 5.46
C ILE A 376 0.02 13.81 4.61
N LYS A 377 -0.71 14.54 3.76
CA LYS A 377 -0.14 15.70 3.04
C LYS A 377 -0.22 16.94 3.90
N TRP A 378 0.94 17.44 4.28
CA TRP A 378 1.08 18.71 4.99
C TRP A 378 1.55 19.79 4.01
N LYS A 379 0.60 20.42 3.33
CA LYS A 379 0.88 21.53 2.42
C LYS A 379 -0.19 22.60 2.46
N VAL A 380 0.14 23.78 1.94
CA VAL A 380 -0.83 24.85 1.71
C VAL A 380 -1.93 24.27 0.80
N PRO A 381 -3.22 24.35 1.21
CA PRO A 381 -4.29 23.80 0.41
C PRO A 381 -4.40 24.58 -0.90
N THR A 382 -4.46 23.87 -2.01
CA THR A 382 -4.65 24.45 -3.34
C THR A 382 -5.78 23.73 -4.06
N ILE A 383 -6.34 24.35 -5.08
CA ILE A 383 -7.37 23.74 -5.93
C ILE A 383 -7.15 24.00 -7.40
N ASP A 384 -7.44 23.02 -8.24
CA ASP A 384 -7.31 23.13 -9.68
C ASP A 384 -8.61 23.73 -10.28
N VAL A 385 -8.49 24.84 -11.01
CA VAL A 385 -9.58 25.62 -11.61
C VAL A 385 -9.40 25.71 -13.13
N LYS A 386 -10.49 25.75 -13.90
CA LYS A 386 -10.43 25.86 -15.38
C LYS A 386 -10.60 27.30 -15.82
N CYS A 387 -9.70 27.83 -16.64
CA CYS A 387 -9.86 29.12 -17.28
C CYS A 387 -10.96 29.05 -18.36
N ILE A 388 -11.93 29.98 -18.30
CA ILE A 388 -13.02 30.11 -19.28
C ILE A 388 -12.98 31.45 -20.03
N GLY A 389 -11.99 32.28 -19.75
CA GLY A 389 -11.81 33.62 -20.27
C GLY A 389 -10.76 34.36 -19.45
N GLN A 390 -10.24 35.47 -19.96
CA GLN A 390 -9.22 36.26 -19.27
C GLN A 390 -9.69 36.64 -17.85
N GLY A 391 -8.92 36.24 -16.83
CA GLY A 391 -9.28 36.47 -15.42
C GLY A 391 -10.54 35.74 -14.94
N ARG A 392 -11.09 34.77 -15.70
CA ARG A 392 -12.34 34.08 -15.36
C ARG A 392 -12.11 32.58 -15.26
N TYR A 393 -12.43 32.01 -14.10
CA TYR A 393 -12.15 30.61 -13.79
C TYR A 393 -13.38 29.89 -13.24
N ILE A 394 -13.48 28.57 -13.42
CA ILE A 394 -14.55 27.75 -12.86
C ILE A 394 -13.98 26.55 -12.11
N VAL A 395 -14.76 26.04 -11.15
CA VAL A 395 -14.49 24.78 -10.45
C VAL A 395 -15.75 23.91 -10.46
N GLY A 396 -15.58 22.61 -10.68
CA GLY A 396 -16.69 21.67 -10.85
C GLY A 396 -17.62 22.08 -12.00
N SER A 397 -18.93 21.93 -11.77
CA SER A 397 -20.01 22.35 -12.66
C SER A 397 -20.60 23.72 -12.29
N GLN A 398 -19.85 24.55 -11.54
CA GLN A 398 -20.37 25.84 -11.10
C GLN A 398 -20.63 26.77 -12.28
N SER A 399 -21.85 27.31 -12.35
CA SER A 399 -22.27 28.26 -13.39
C SER A 399 -21.72 29.67 -13.19
N ASN A 400 -21.30 30.00 -11.96
CA ASN A 400 -20.71 31.30 -11.64
C ASN A 400 -19.18 31.20 -11.68
N PRO A 401 -18.51 31.96 -12.55
CA PRO A 401 -17.05 31.99 -12.55
C PRO A 401 -16.50 32.71 -11.33
N ILE A 402 -15.39 32.19 -10.83
CA ILE A 402 -14.43 32.89 -9.98
C ILE A 402 -13.79 33.96 -10.87
N VAL A 403 -14.01 35.23 -10.54
CA VAL A 403 -13.43 36.35 -11.29
C VAL A 403 -12.20 36.83 -10.55
N VAL A 404 -11.05 36.68 -11.19
CA VAL A 404 -9.77 37.22 -10.75
C VAL A 404 -9.66 38.65 -11.26
N ILE A 405 -9.53 39.62 -10.36
CA ILE A 405 -9.31 41.02 -10.70
C ILE A 405 -7.81 41.32 -10.59
N ASP A 406 -7.26 41.94 -11.63
CA ASP A 406 -5.92 42.52 -11.59
C ASP A 406 -6.01 43.80 -10.76
N GLU A 407 -5.49 43.80 -9.54
CA GLU A 407 -5.33 45.02 -8.76
C GLU A 407 -4.18 45.84 -9.34
N TYR A 408 -4.48 46.63 -10.37
CA TYR A 408 -3.70 47.81 -10.75
C TYR A 408 -4.61 49.03 -10.76
N SER A 409 -4.80 49.61 -9.57
CA SER A 409 -4.88 51.08 -9.47
C SER A 409 -4.19 51.50 -8.19
N ALA A 410 -3.18 52.36 -8.31
CA ALA A 410 -2.34 52.83 -7.22
C ALA A 410 -3.06 53.76 -6.20
N ALA A 411 -4.38 53.62 -6.03
CA ALA A 411 -5.21 54.60 -5.33
C ALA A 411 -5.85 54.13 -4.02
N GLU A 412 -5.83 52.85 -3.63
CA GLU A 412 -6.56 52.39 -2.43
C GLU A 412 -5.67 51.70 -1.40
N LYS A 413 -4.89 52.49 -0.66
CA LYS A 413 -4.12 52.02 0.52
C LYS A 413 -4.97 51.73 1.77
N ASN A 414 -6.30 51.73 1.70
CA ASN A 414 -7.18 51.65 2.88
C ASN A 414 -8.38 50.69 2.75
N MET A 415 -8.23 49.51 2.14
CA MET A 415 -9.25 48.45 2.26
C MET A 415 -8.91 47.43 3.36
N PRO A 416 -9.89 47.02 4.19
CA PRO A 416 -9.68 46.05 5.25
C PRO A 416 -9.50 44.63 4.70
N LYS A 417 -8.70 43.84 5.42
CA LYS A 417 -8.39 42.42 5.20
C LYS A 417 -9.62 41.62 4.73
N CYS A 418 -9.52 41.10 3.51
CA CYS A 418 -10.18 39.91 2.95
C CYS A 418 -11.49 39.46 3.63
N ALA A 419 -12.60 40.13 3.31
CA ALA A 419 -13.95 39.62 3.60
C ALA A 419 -14.51 38.95 2.34
N VAL A 420 -14.88 37.66 2.43
CA VAL A 420 -15.77 37.02 1.46
C VAL A 420 -17.11 37.76 1.54
N LYS A 421 -17.34 38.77 0.70
CA LYS A 421 -18.63 39.48 0.66
C LYS A 421 -19.66 38.59 -0.04
N THR A 422 -20.43 37.83 0.75
CA THR A 422 -21.71 37.27 0.30
C THR A 422 -22.70 38.42 0.17
N THR A 423 -22.92 38.94 -1.03
CA THR A 423 -23.99 39.92 -1.28
C THR A 423 -25.32 39.16 -1.37
N PRO A 424 -26.31 39.45 -0.50
CA PRO A 424 -27.64 38.88 -0.66
C PRO A 424 -28.33 39.57 -1.83
N ILE A 425 -28.54 38.84 -2.94
CA ILE A 425 -29.43 39.29 -4.01
C ILE A 425 -30.84 38.89 -3.59
N THR A 426 -31.72 39.88 -3.45
CA THR A 426 -33.16 39.77 -3.24
C THR A 426 -33.81 39.10 -4.47
N SER A 427 -33.73 37.76 -4.52
CA SER A 427 -34.72 36.85 -5.12
C SER A 427 -34.17 35.41 -5.16
N GLY A 428 -34.81 34.52 -4.40
CA GLY A 428 -34.97 33.08 -4.69
C GLY A 428 -33.77 32.12 -4.67
N ARG A 429 -32.52 32.52 -4.95
CA ARG A 429 -31.35 31.63 -4.88
C ARG A 429 -30.11 32.42 -4.44
N LYS A 430 -29.60 32.12 -3.23
CA LYS A 430 -28.31 32.67 -2.76
C LYS A 430 -27.20 32.30 -3.74
N ARG A 431 -26.74 33.25 -4.56
CA ARG A 431 -25.59 33.12 -5.45
C ARG A 431 -24.38 33.75 -4.77
N THR A 432 -23.39 32.95 -4.42
CA THR A 432 -22.11 33.45 -3.90
C THR A 432 -21.21 33.82 -5.08
N LYS A 433 -20.88 35.11 -5.24
CA LYS A 433 -19.83 35.56 -6.16
C LYS A 433 -18.50 35.55 -5.41
N ILE A 434 -17.53 34.78 -5.87
CA ILE A 434 -16.18 34.72 -5.29
C ILE A 434 -15.27 35.56 -6.18
N ILE A 435 -14.66 36.59 -5.59
CA ILE A 435 -13.69 37.47 -6.26
C ILE A 435 -12.29 37.02 -5.82
N ALA A 436 -11.44 36.78 -6.80
CA ALA A 436 -10.07 36.34 -6.67
C ALA A 436 -9.12 37.48 -7.10
N HIS A 437 -7.84 37.42 -6.74
CA HIS A 437 -6.87 38.48 -7.06
C HIS A 437 -5.66 37.89 -7.80
N LYS A 438 -5.22 38.52 -8.89
CA LYS A 438 -4.03 38.05 -9.61
C LYS A 438 -2.78 38.53 -8.88
N VAL A 439 -1.81 37.64 -8.66
CA VAL A 439 -0.47 38.07 -8.27
C VAL A 439 0.28 38.36 -9.56
N GLN A 440 0.90 39.52 -9.63
CA GLN A 440 1.79 39.89 -10.72
C GLN A 440 3.05 39.01 -10.61
N ASP A 441 3.00 37.88 -11.30
CA ASP A 441 4.19 37.10 -11.62
C ASP A 441 4.37 37.26 -13.13
N ASP A 442 5.39 38.02 -13.54
CA ASP A 442 5.68 38.34 -14.96
C ASP A 442 5.97 37.08 -15.79
N THR A 443 6.02 35.90 -15.17
CA THR A 443 6.17 34.59 -15.80
C THR A 443 4.83 33.93 -16.19
N LEU A 444 3.69 34.38 -15.66
CA LEU A 444 2.36 33.89 -16.06
C LEU A 444 1.93 34.59 -17.34
N GLY A 445 2.32 34.02 -18.49
CA GLY A 445 1.83 34.41 -19.81
C GLY A 445 0.30 34.49 -19.89
N THR A 446 -0.23 35.08 -20.96
CA THR A 446 -1.68 35.29 -21.16
C THR A 446 -2.49 34.02 -20.85
N ASP A 447 -3.53 34.15 -20.02
CA ASP A 447 -4.41 33.05 -19.62
C ASP A 447 -4.89 32.26 -20.85
N VAL A 448 -4.60 30.96 -20.90
CA VAL A 448 -5.01 30.07 -21.98
C VAL A 448 -6.41 29.54 -21.67
N ILE A 449 -7.39 29.94 -22.47
CA ILE A 449 -8.77 29.46 -22.35
C ILE A 449 -8.79 27.93 -22.43
N GLY A 450 -9.47 27.29 -21.48
CA GLY A 450 -9.52 25.84 -21.35
C GLY A 450 -8.40 25.25 -20.49
N GLY A 451 -7.32 26.01 -20.23
CA GLY A 451 -6.23 25.60 -19.36
C GLY A 451 -6.67 25.40 -17.91
N VAL A 452 -6.02 24.46 -17.22
CA VAL A 452 -6.20 24.22 -15.79
C VAL A 452 -5.14 24.99 -15.01
N TYR A 453 -5.54 25.66 -13.94
CA TYR A 453 -4.71 26.54 -13.12
C TYR A 453 -4.83 26.16 -11.65
N GLU A 454 -3.76 26.36 -10.88
CA GLU A 454 -3.76 26.13 -9.44
C GLU A 454 -4.09 27.42 -8.69
N LEU A 455 -5.10 27.36 -7.83
CA LEU A 455 -5.59 28.48 -7.02
C LEU A 455 -5.22 28.26 -5.54
N SER A 456 -4.69 29.31 -4.91
CA SER A 456 -4.29 29.31 -3.50
C SER A 456 -5.46 29.59 -2.54
N PRO A 457 -5.27 29.44 -1.21
CA PRO A 457 -6.26 29.78 -0.18
C PRO A 457 -6.71 31.25 -0.20
N ASP A 458 -5.83 32.13 -0.68
CA ASP A 458 -6.08 33.56 -0.81
C ASP A 458 -6.65 33.92 -2.18
N LEU A 459 -7.12 32.90 -2.93
CA LEU A 459 -7.71 33.03 -4.25
C LEU A 459 -6.74 33.67 -5.25
N LYS A 460 -5.46 33.30 -5.16
CA LYS A 460 -4.42 33.74 -6.10
C LYS A 460 -4.09 32.61 -7.04
N ILE A 461 -4.03 32.90 -8.35
CA ILE A 461 -3.53 31.94 -9.34
C ILE A 461 -2.02 31.79 -9.11
N LEU A 462 -1.59 30.56 -8.86
CA LEU A 462 -0.20 30.23 -8.59
C LEU A 462 0.55 29.85 -9.86
N ARG A 463 -0.07 29.02 -10.71
CA ARG A 463 0.52 28.55 -11.97
C ARG A 463 -0.53 27.89 -12.86
N GLN A 464 -0.21 27.72 -14.14
CA GLN A 464 -0.90 26.78 -15.02
C GLN A 464 -0.43 25.35 -14.73
N ARG A 465 -1.37 24.41 -14.63
CA ARG A 465 -1.11 22.99 -14.39
C ARG A 465 -1.02 22.24 -15.70
N LYS A 466 0.22 21.99 -16.14
CA LYS A 466 0.52 21.17 -17.34
C LYS A 466 0.32 19.67 -17.08
N ASP A 467 0.32 19.27 -15.81
CA ASP A 467 0.13 17.92 -15.29
C ASP A 467 -1.35 17.55 -15.04
N ARG A 468 -2.31 18.39 -15.46
CA ARG A 468 -3.73 18.18 -15.21
C ARG A 468 -4.56 18.33 -16.47
N ILE A 469 -5.37 17.31 -16.76
CA ILE A 469 -6.32 17.31 -17.89
C ILE A 469 -7.66 17.92 -17.46
N THR A 470 -8.05 17.74 -16.19
CA THR A 470 -9.33 18.19 -15.65
C THR A 470 -9.15 19.08 -14.43
N HIS A 471 -10.00 20.10 -14.28
CA HIS A 471 -10.10 20.90 -13.06
C HIS A 471 -10.81 20.13 -11.94
N SER A 472 -10.74 20.63 -10.71
CA SER A 472 -11.33 19.99 -9.53
C SER A 472 -12.86 19.96 -9.59
N THR A 473 -13.43 18.94 -8.95
CA THR A 473 -14.87 18.74 -8.77
C THR A 473 -15.47 19.70 -7.73
N GLU A 474 -16.80 19.82 -7.70
CA GLU A 474 -17.48 20.64 -6.68
C GLU A 474 -17.25 20.10 -5.25
N LYS A 475 -17.20 18.77 -5.10
CA LYS A 475 -16.90 18.14 -3.81
C LYS A 475 -15.51 18.52 -3.31
N GLU A 476 -14.52 18.51 -4.19
CA GLU A 476 -13.15 18.94 -3.87
C GLU A 476 -13.11 20.43 -3.51
N PHE A 477 -13.89 21.27 -4.20
CA PHE A 477 -14.00 22.69 -3.84
C PHE A 477 -14.56 22.92 -2.45
N ARG A 478 -15.62 22.21 -2.08
CA ARG A 478 -16.17 22.29 -0.71
C ARG A 478 -15.15 21.84 0.32
N THR A 479 -14.39 20.78 0.05
CA THR A 479 -13.30 20.33 0.92
C THR A 479 -12.21 21.38 1.02
N PHE A 480 -11.79 21.98 -0.10
CA PHE A 480 -10.82 23.07 -0.14
C PHE A 480 -11.28 24.25 0.72
N LEU A 481 -12.51 24.74 0.54
CA LEU A 481 -13.05 25.85 1.34
C LEU A 481 -13.10 25.52 2.83
N LYS A 482 -13.45 24.29 3.20
CA LYS A 482 -13.40 23.83 4.59
C LYS A 482 -11.96 23.83 5.12
N SER A 483 -10.99 23.34 4.35
CA SER A 483 -9.58 23.36 4.73
C SER A 483 -9.04 24.77 4.89
N VAL A 484 -9.39 25.70 4.00
CA VAL A 484 -9.02 27.11 4.09
C VAL A 484 -9.65 27.75 5.33
N LEU A 485 -10.93 27.48 5.61
CA LEU A 485 -11.60 27.97 6.80
C LEU A 485 -10.94 27.45 8.08
N LEU A 486 -10.68 26.14 8.17
CA LEU A 486 -9.98 25.55 9.30
C LEU A 486 -8.60 26.18 9.50
N MET A 487 -7.84 26.35 8.42
CA MET A 487 -6.52 27.01 8.46
C MET A 487 -6.61 28.46 8.96
N ARG A 488 -7.69 29.19 8.64
CA ARG A 488 -7.92 30.57 9.13
C ARG A 488 -8.41 30.60 10.58
N LEU A 489 -9.28 29.67 10.98
CA LEU A 489 -9.81 29.56 12.34
C LEU A 489 -8.74 29.13 13.34
N SER A 490 -7.74 28.37 12.89
CA SER A 490 -6.51 28.12 13.65
C SER A 490 -5.65 29.38 13.83
N GLY A 491 -6.07 30.55 13.30
CA GLY A 491 -5.40 31.84 13.40
C GLY A 491 -4.34 32.07 12.32
N SER A 492 -3.94 33.32 12.08
CA SER A 492 -2.68 33.64 11.35
C SER A 492 -1.44 33.22 12.15
N ASP A 493 -1.62 33.01 13.45
CA ASP A 493 -0.69 32.26 14.31
C ASP A 493 -0.88 30.75 14.17
N GLY A 494 -1.84 30.23 13.41
CA GLY A 494 -1.91 28.82 13.06
C GLY A 494 -0.70 28.44 12.22
N LEU A 495 -0.35 29.16 11.15
CA LEU A 495 0.89 28.87 10.40
C LEU A 495 2.17 29.27 11.17
N ARG A 496 2.14 30.27 12.06
CA ARG A 496 3.32 30.68 12.86
C ARG A 496 3.54 29.85 14.13
N GLN A 497 2.50 29.43 14.84
CA GLN A 497 2.52 28.43 15.92
C GLN A 497 2.60 26.99 15.37
N HIS A 498 2.09 26.67 14.17
CA HIS A 498 2.46 25.40 13.51
C HIS A 498 3.92 25.36 13.04
N HIS A 499 4.65 26.49 13.10
CA HIS A 499 6.10 26.56 13.08
C HIS A 499 6.74 26.80 14.48
N ASN A 500 5.99 27.23 15.51
CA ASN A 500 6.49 27.51 16.87
C ASN A 500 5.98 26.57 17.99
N VAL A 501 5.26 25.48 17.69
CA VAL A 501 5.00 24.37 18.64
C VAL A 501 6.30 23.58 18.97
N MET A 502 7.46 24.07 18.50
CA MET A 502 8.80 23.53 18.75
C MET A 502 9.64 24.35 19.74
N ALA A 503 9.03 25.27 20.48
CA ALA A 503 9.72 26.01 21.54
C ALA A 503 8.91 25.97 22.85
N TYR A 504 8.70 24.77 23.40
CA TYR A 504 8.70 24.64 24.85
C TYR A 504 10.07 24.12 25.24
N SER A 505 10.87 25.04 25.77
CA SER A 505 12.10 24.77 26.47
C SER A 505 11.84 23.81 27.62
N ASP A 506 12.72 22.83 27.76
CA ASP A 506 13.15 22.40 29.08
C ASP A 506 13.48 23.65 29.91
N LYS A 507 12.62 23.97 30.87
CA LYS A 507 12.95 24.69 32.11
C LYS A 507 11.75 24.66 33.06
N GLU A 508 11.98 23.89 34.12
CA GLU A 508 11.25 23.71 35.40
C GLU A 508 9.92 22.97 35.39
#